data_AF-A0A1J3CRJ9-F1
#
_entry.id   AF-A0A1J3CRJ9-F1
#
_cell.length_a   1.000
_cell.length_b   1.000
_cell.length_c   1.000
_cell.angle_alpha   90.00
_cell.angle_beta   90.00
_cell.angle_gamma   90.00
#
_symmetry.space_group_name_H-M   'P 1'
#
loop_
_entity.id
_entity.type
_entity.pdbx_description
1 polymer ?
#
loop_
_entity_poly.entity_id
_entity_poly.type
_entity_poly.pdbx_seq_one_letter_code
_entity_poly.pdbx_strand_id
1 'polypeptide(L)'
;ADTLRQVEAKYPALLFKQQLTAYVEKIYGMIRDNLKKEISPLLGLCIQAPRTSRASLVKGASRSVANTAAQQALIAHWQGIVKSLTNFLNTLKSNNVPSFLVRKVFTQIFSFINVQLFNSLLLRRECCSFSNGEYVKAGLSELEHWCYKATDEYAGSSWDELKHIRQAIGFLVIHQKPKKTLDEISHDLCPVLSIQQLYRISTMYWDDKYGTHSVSPDVIANMRVLMTEDSNNAVSN
;
A
#
# COMPACT_ATOMS: atom_id res chain seq x y z
N ALA A 1 39.23 -12.17 -56.32
CA ALA A 1 37.79 -12.44 -56.33
C ALA A 1 37.38 -12.77 -54.89
N ASP A 2 36.88 -11.77 -54.17
CA ASP A 2 36.45 -11.94 -52.78
C ASP A 2 35.13 -12.71 -52.74
N THR A 3 35.19 -13.96 -52.33
CA THR A 3 34.03 -14.74 -51.91
C THR A 3 33.42 -14.09 -50.67
N LEU A 4 32.42 -13.23 -50.88
CA LEU A 4 31.50 -12.77 -49.84
C LEU A 4 30.91 -13.99 -49.13
N ARG A 5 31.44 -14.33 -47.95
CA ARG A 5 30.82 -15.32 -47.07
C ARG A 5 29.44 -14.81 -46.71
N GLN A 6 28.40 -15.47 -47.21
CA GLN A 6 27.02 -15.24 -46.79
C GLN A 6 26.95 -15.46 -45.28
N VAL A 7 26.90 -14.37 -44.51
CA VAL A 7 26.66 -14.46 -43.06
C VAL A 7 25.24 -14.96 -42.89
N GLU A 8 25.08 -16.13 -42.27
CA GLU A 8 23.77 -16.63 -41.88
C GLU A 8 23.21 -15.69 -40.79
N ALA A 9 22.42 -14.71 -41.22
CA ALA A 9 21.97 -13.58 -40.39
C ALA A 9 21.15 -13.99 -39.15
N LYS A 10 20.69 -15.25 -39.11
CA LYS A 10 19.86 -15.81 -38.04
C LYS A 10 20.54 -15.72 -36.67
N TYR A 11 21.82 -16.10 -36.57
CA TYR A 11 22.53 -16.14 -35.29
C TYR A 11 22.88 -14.72 -34.78
N PRO A 12 23.46 -13.81 -35.58
CA PRO A 12 23.64 -12.41 -35.17
C PRO A 12 22.33 -11.71 -34.81
N ALA A 13 21.25 -11.92 -35.56
CA ALA A 13 19.95 -11.34 -35.25
C ALA A 13 19.36 -11.84 -33.93
N LEU A 14 19.56 -13.13 -33.60
CA LEU A 14 19.17 -13.71 -32.33
C LEU A 14 19.91 -13.03 -31.16
N LEU A 15 21.23 -12.91 -31.25
CA LEU A 15 22.04 -12.27 -30.22
C LEU A 15 21.65 -10.79 -30.03
N PHE A 16 21.43 -10.08 -31.13
CA PHE A 16 20.95 -8.69 -31.09
C PHE A 16 19.60 -8.56 -30.37
N LYS A 17 18.63 -9.44 -30.69
CA LYS A 17 17.33 -9.48 -30.01
C LYS A 17 17.48 -9.76 -28.51
N GLN A 18 18.33 -10.72 -28.12
CA GLN A 18 18.59 -11.03 -26.71
C GLN A 18 19.18 -9.82 -25.97
N GLN A 19 20.15 -9.14 -26.58
CA GLN A 19 20.75 -7.96 -26.00
C GLN A 19 19.76 -6.81 -25.86
N LEU A 20 18.92 -6.56 -26.88
CA LEU A 20 17.83 -5.58 -26.79
C LEU A 20 16.84 -5.91 -25.67
N THR A 21 16.49 -7.19 -25.52
CA THR A 21 15.59 -7.65 -24.44
C THR A 21 16.20 -7.34 -23.07
N ALA A 22 17.47 -7.69 -22.87
CA ALA A 22 18.19 -7.39 -21.62
C ALA A 22 18.26 -5.88 -21.33
N TYR A 23 18.44 -5.04 -22.36
CA TYR A 23 18.41 -3.58 -22.18
C TYR A 23 17.02 -3.08 -21.76
N VAL A 24 15.95 -3.58 -22.39
CA VAL A 24 14.57 -3.21 -22.04
C VAL A 24 14.25 -3.62 -20.60
N GLU A 25 14.60 -4.83 -20.19
CA GLU A 25 14.40 -5.30 -18.80
C GLU A 25 15.17 -4.44 -17.80
N LYS A 26 16.42 -4.09 -18.11
CA LYS A 26 17.24 -3.22 -17.26
C LYS A 26 16.62 -1.83 -17.13
N ILE A 27 16.21 -1.22 -18.25
CA ILE A 27 15.57 0.10 -18.26
C ILE A 27 14.24 0.08 -17.50
N TYR A 28 13.42 -0.96 -17.70
CA TYR A 28 12.18 -1.16 -16.96
C TYR A 28 12.42 -1.20 -15.44
N GLY A 29 13.44 -1.96 -15.00
CA GLY A 29 13.84 -2.03 -13.60
C GLY A 29 14.24 -0.65 -13.04
N MET A 30 15.08 0.09 -13.77
CA MET A 30 15.49 1.45 -13.38
C MET A 30 14.31 2.40 -13.26
N ILE A 31 13.42 2.41 -14.25
CA ILE A 31 12.23 3.27 -14.31
C ILE A 31 11.34 3.02 -13.08
N ARG A 32 11.06 1.76 -12.77
CA ARG A 32 10.28 1.35 -11.59
C ARG A 32 10.97 1.79 -10.29
N ASP A 33 12.26 1.51 -10.14
CA ASP A 33 12.97 1.75 -8.89
C ASP A 33 13.20 3.24 -8.63
N ASN A 34 13.35 4.04 -9.68
CA ASN A 34 13.36 5.50 -9.59
C ASN A 34 12.04 6.03 -9.04
N LEU A 35 10.90 5.55 -9.55
CA LEU A 35 9.60 5.96 -9.02
C LEU A 35 9.42 5.54 -7.56
N LYS A 36 9.82 4.31 -7.19
CA LYS A 36 9.82 3.89 -5.77
C LYS A 36 10.64 4.84 -4.90
N LYS A 37 11.85 5.20 -5.36
CA LYS A 37 12.74 6.12 -4.63
C LYS A 37 12.13 7.52 -4.49
N GLU A 38 11.44 8.00 -5.52
CA GLU A 38 10.75 9.30 -5.49
C GLU A 38 9.61 9.33 -4.46
N ILE A 39 8.76 8.28 -4.42
CA ILE A 39 7.60 8.25 -3.52
C ILE A 39 7.95 7.86 -2.08
N SER A 40 9.06 7.14 -1.85
CA SER A 40 9.41 6.56 -0.55
C SER A 40 9.46 7.58 0.61
N PRO A 41 10.06 8.78 0.46
CA PRO A 41 10.07 9.78 1.53
C PRO A 41 8.66 10.27 1.89
N LEU A 42 7.82 10.51 0.88
CA LEU A 42 6.43 10.93 1.10
C LEU A 42 5.61 9.81 1.74
N LEU A 43 5.81 8.57 1.31
CA LEU A 43 5.16 7.41 1.89
C LEU A 43 5.54 7.22 3.36
N GLY A 44 6.80 7.50 3.72
CA GLY A 44 7.27 7.52 5.10
C GLY A 44 6.48 8.49 5.99
N LEU A 45 6.10 9.65 5.45
CA LEU A 45 5.26 10.66 6.13
C LEU A 45 3.77 10.28 6.15
N CYS A 46 3.36 9.32 5.32
CA CYS A 46 1.99 8.81 5.24
C CYS A 46 1.71 7.64 6.19
N ILE A 47 2.74 7.05 6.81
CA ILE A 47 2.60 5.92 7.75
C ILE A 47 1.83 6.32 9.01
N GLN A 48 2.06 7.55 9.49
CA GLN A 48 1.48 8.07 10.71
C GLN A 48 0.84 9.43 10.46
N ALA A 49 -0.38 9.62 10.96
CA ALA A 49 -1.06 10.91 10.93
C ALA A 49 -0.18 11.99 11.54
N PRO A 50 0.11 13.09 10.80
CA PRO A 50 0.83 14.23 11.35
C PRO A 50 0.18 14.70 12.66
N ARG A 51 0.93 14.54 13.77
CA ARG A 51 0.50 15.07 15.06
C ARG A 51 0.72 16.57 15.02
N THR A 52 -0.33 17.33 14.72
CA THR A 52 -0.32 18.77 15.01
C THR A 52 -0.04 18.90 16.50
N SER A 53 1.13 19.40 16.86
CA SER A 53 1.59 19.53 18.24
C SER A 53 0.46 20.05 19.12
N ARG A 54 0.15 19.33 20.21
CA ARG A 54 -0.85 19.66 21.24
C ARG A 54 -0.65 21.04 21.91
N ALA A 55 0.24 21.89 21.40
CA ALA A 55 0.59 23.19 21.95
C ALA A 55 -0.46 24.29 21.70
N SER A 56 -1.50 24.07 20.89
CA SER A 56 -2.49 25.11 20.58
C SER A 56 -3.88 24.93 21.22
N LEU A 57 -4.08 23.96 22.12
CA LEU A 57 -5.40 23.66 22.72
C LEU A 57 -5.87 24.67 23.80
N VAL A 58 -5.32 25.88 23.83
CA VAL A 58 -5.82 26.97 24.68
C VAL A 58 -6.36 28.10 23.80
N LYS A 59 -7.61 27.96 23.35
CA LYS A 59 -8.69 28.98 23.34
C LYS A 59 -9.79 28.60 22.33
N GLY A 60 -11.03 28.73 22.79
CA GLY A 60 -12.23 28.30 22.10
C GLY A 60 -12.64 29.16 20.90
N ALA A 61 -13.72 28.69 20.26
CA ALA A 61 -14.56 29.35 19.24
C ALA A 61 -14.16 29.30 17.75
N SER A 62 -13.12 28.56 17.33
CA SER A 62 -12.74 28.43 15.89
C SER A 62 -12.62 26.98 15.41
N ARG A 63 -13.58 26.10 15.75
CA ARG A 63 -13.47 24.64 15.51
C ARG A 63 -13.71 24.18 14.06
N SER A 64 -14.39 24.95 13.20
CA SER A 64 -14.73 24.48 11.84
C SER A 64 -13.61 24.73 10.82
N VAL A 65 -13.04 25.94 10.78
CA VAL A 65 -12.01 26.34 9.79
C VAL A 65 -10.62 25.77 10.13
N ALA A 66 -10.29 25.64 11.42
CA ALA A 66 -9.04 25.02 11.86
C ALA A 66 -8.99 23.51 11.54
N ASN A 67 -10.15 22.84 11.57
CA ASN A 67 -10.25 21.44 11.17
C ASN A 67 -9.99 21.25 9.68
N THR A 68 -10.52 22.12 8.81
CA THR A 68 -10.32 21.99 7.36
C THR A 68 -8.86 22.18 6.97
N ALA A 69 -8.18 23.19 7.51
CA ALA A 69 -6.77 23.45 7.22
C ALA A 69 -5.84 22.36 7.78
N ALA A 70 -6.10 21.86 8.99
CA ALA A 70 -5.37 20.72 9.55
C ALA A 70 -5.59 19.45 8.72
N GLN A 71 -6.82 19.20 8.27
CA GLN A 71 -7.18 18.06 7.44
C GLN A 71 -6.61 18.16 6.01
N GLN A 72 -6.48 19.38 5.47
CA GLN A 72 -5.75 19.65 4.23
C GLN A 72 -4.26 19.36 4.36
N ALA A 73 -3.64 19.73 5.49
CA ALA A 73 -2.23 19.46 5.77
C ALA A 73 -1.97 17.96 5.98
N LEU A 74 -2.91 17.22 6.58
CA LEU A 74 -2.86 15.77 6.69
C LEU A 74 -2.82 15.12 5.29
N ILE A 75 -3.70 15.52 4.38
CA ILE A 75 -3.79 14.91 3.05
C ILE A 75 -2.66 15.33 2.09
N ALA A 76 -1.91 16.40 2.40
CA ALA A 76 -0.87 16.95 1.53
C ALA A 76 0.20 15.93 1.12
N HIS A 77 0.64 15.05 2.02
CA HIS A 77 1.64 14.03 1.71
C HIS A 77 1.10 13.00 0.71
N TRP A 78 -0.14 12.56 0.87
CA TRP A 78 -0.83 11.66 -0.06
C TRP A 78 -1.01 12.32 -1.43
N GLN A 79 -1.38 13.59 -1.48
CA GLN A 79 -1.47 14.35 -2.74
C GLN A 79 -0.11 14.48 -3.44
N GLY A 80 0.97 14.59 -2.67
CA GLY A 80 2.33 14.53 -3.20
C GLY A 80 2.60 13.21 -3.95
N ILE A 81 2.22 12.07 -3.34
CA ILE A 81 2.34 10.75 -3.99
C ILE A 81 1.48 10.69 -5.25
N VAL A 82 0.21 11.07 -5.18
CA VAL A 82 -0.71 11.10 -6.33
C VAL A 82 -0.16 11.97 -7.47
N LYS A 83 0.43 13.12 -7.14
CA LYS A 83 1.08 14.00 -8.12
C LYS A 83 2.28 13.32 -8.78
N SER A 84 3.15 12.67 -8.02
CA SER A 84 4.28 11.90 -8.57
C SER A 84 3.80 10.79 -9.51
N LEU A 85 2.80 10.01 -9.10
CA LEU A 85 2.21 8.96 -9.96
C LEU A 85 1.64 9.53 -11.26
N THR A 86 0.94 10.68 -11.17
CA THR A 86 0.34 11.37 -12.31
C THR A 86 1.40 11.90 -13.27
N ASN A 87 2.42 12.59 -12.76
CA ASN A 87 3.52 13.13 -13.56
C ASN A 87 4.27 12.01 -14.29
N PHE A 88 4.53 10.92 -13.58
CA PHE A 88 5.18 9.74 -14.14
C PHE A 88 4.34 9.09 -15.23
N LEU A 89 3.04 8.89 -15.00
CA LEU A 89 2.12 8.38 -16.03
C LEU A 89 2.12 9.28 -17.27
N ASN A 90 2.01 10.60 -17.10
CA ASN A 90 2.03 11.54 -18.20
C ASN A 90 3.35 11.47 -18.98
N THR A 91 4.47 11.31 -18.28
CA THR A 91 5.79 11.14 -18.91
C THR A 91 5.85 9.87 -19.76
N LEU A 92 5.35 8.75 -19.24
CA LEU A 92 5.29 7.49 -20.00
C LEU A 92 4.39 7.60 -21.23
N LYS A 93 3.23 8.27 -21.11
CA LYS A 93 2.33 8.53 -22.24
C LYS A 93 3.00 9.38 -23.32
N SER A 94 3.64 10.50 -22.92
CA SER A 94 4.35 11.39 -23.87
C SER A 94 5.52 10.71 -24.58
N ASN A 95 6.09 9.66 -24.00
CA ASN A 95 7.15 8.85 -24.61
C ASN A 95 6.61 7.60 -25.33
N ASN A 96 5.30 7.51 -25.55
CA ASN A 96 4.63 6.41 -26.25
C ASN A 96 4.95 5.02 -25.66
N VAL A 97 5.15 4.94 -24.34
CA VAL A 97 5.38 3.66 -23.67
C VAL A 97 4.10 2.83 -23.73
N PRO A 98 4.15 1.58 -24.22
CA PRO A 98 2.97 0.73 -24.33
C PRO A 98 2.24 0.56 -23.00
N SER A 99 0.91 0.73 -23.01
CA SER A 99 0.07 0.71 -21.80
C SER A 99 0.23 -0.56 -20.96
N PHE A 100 0.47 -1.72 -21.59
CA PHE A 100 0.71 -2.97 -20.86
C PHE A 100 1.98 -2.93 -19.98
N LEU A 101 3.04 -2.24 -20.42
CA LEU A 101 4.24 -2.04 -19.59
C LEU A 101 3.95 -1.05 -18.46
N VAL A 102 3.24 0.04 -18.78
CA VAL A 102 2.83 1.05 -17.78
C VAL A 102 2.03 0.41 -16.65
N ARG A 103 1.04 -0.44 -16.98
CA ARG A 103 0.27 -1.22 -16.00
C ARG A 103 1.14 -2.07 -15.10
N LYS A 104 2.14 -2.77 -15.66
CA LYS A 104 3.05 -3.61 -14.88
C LYS A 104 3.90 -2.78 -13.92
N VAL A 105 4.34 -1.58 -14.33
CA VAL A 105 5.04 -0.66 -13.43
C VAL A 105 4.13 -0.26 -12.27
N PHE A 106 2.91 0.24 -12.54
CA PHE A 106 2.02 0.68 -11.46
C PHE A 106 1.56 -0.46 -10.55
N THR A 107 1.35 -1.67 -11.08
CA THR A 107 1.10 -2.87 -10.25
C THR A 107 2.23 -3.06 -9.24
N GLN A 108 3.49 -3.00 -9.68
CA GLN A 108 4.65 -3.14 -8.78
C GLN A 108 4.82 -1.97 -7.80
N ILE A 109 4.39 -0.76 -8.18
CA ILE A 109 4.42 0.41 -7.29
C ILE A 109 3.34 0.31 -6.22
N PHE A 110 2.11 -0.08 -6.56
CA PHE A 110 1.03 -0.26 -5.61
C PHE A 110 1.31 -1.43 -4.66
N SER A 111 1.89 -2.52 -5.17
CA SER A 111 2.39 -3.63 -4.35
C SER A 111 3.47 -3.16 -3.35
N PHE A 112 4.39 -2.30 -3.80
CA PHE A 112 5.38 -1.68 -2.90
C PHE A 112 4.73 -0.80 -1.82
N ILE A 113 3.75 0.05 -2.18
CA ILE A 113 3.00 0.87 -1.22
C ILE A 113 2.29 -0.02 -0.19
N ASN A 114 1.62 -1.09 -0.64
CA ASN A 114 0.96 -2.05 0.23
C ASN A 114 1.94 -2.61 1.26
N VAL A 115 3.08 -3.14 0.82
CA VAL A 115 4.09 -3.75 1.70
C VAL A 115 4.63 -2.73 2.71
N GLN A 116 4.96 -1.51 2.28
CA GLN A 116 5.52 -0.48 3.16
C GLN A 116 4.53 -0.06 4.26
N LEU A 117 3.28 0.23 3.90
CA LEU A 117 2.26 0.64 4.85
C LEU A 117 1.86 -0.51 5.78
N PHE A 118 1.66 -1.70 5.21
CA PHE A 118 1.22 -2.87 5.99
C PHE A 118 2.30 -3.34 6.96
N ASN A 119 3.57 -3.39 6.56
CA ASN A 119 4.67 -3.70 7.47
C ASN A 119 4.80 -2.66 8.58
N SER A 120 4.63 -1.38 8.25
CA SER A 120 4.65 -0.32 9.27
C SER A 120 3.53 -0.52 10.29
N LEU A 121 2.33 -0.91 9.85
CA LEU A 121 1.22 -1.22 10.73
C LEU A 121 1.52 -2.44 11.63
N LEU A 122 2.10 -3.50 11.07
CA LEU A 122 2.43 -4.74 11.80
C LEU A 122 3.60 -4.61 12.77
N LEU A 123 4.50 -3.64 12.56
CA LEU A 123 5.73 -3.50 13.34
C LEU A 123 5.66 -2.36 14.36
N ARG A 124 4.71 -1.42 14.24
CA ARG A 124 4.69 -0.17 15.02
C ARG A 124 3.34 0.06 15.68
N ARG A 125 3.32 0.06 17.01
CA ARG A 125 2.11 0.23 17.82
C ARG A 125 1.41 1.56 17.55
N GLU A 126 2.18 2.63 17.34
CA GLU A 126 1.65 3.97 17.08
C GLU A 126 0.92 4.11 15.74
N CYS A 127 1.05 3.13 14.85
CA CYS A 127 0.29 3.07 13.60
C CYS A 127 -1.07 2.40 13.78
N CYS A 128 -1.28 1.66 14.88
CA CYS A 128 -2.48 0.91 15.18
C CYS A 128 -3.47 1.74 16.03
N SER A 129 -3.82 2.95 15.61
CA SER A 129 -4.87 3.75 16.26
C SER A 129 -6.07 4.00 15.37
N PHE A 130 -7.23 4.34 15.97
CA PHE A 130 -8.42 4.71 15.21
C PHE A 130 -8.16 5.95 14.32
N SER A 131 -7.58 7.01 14.91
CA SER A 131 -7.27 8.24 14.17
C SER A 131 -6.29 8.00 13.02
N ASN A 132 -5.28 7.14 13.23
CA ASN A 132 -4.34 6.79 12.17
C ASN A 132 -5.02 5.96 11.08
N GLY A 133 -5.93 5.05 11.47
CA GLY A 133 -6.77 4.31 10.54
C GLY A 133 -7.58 5.24 9.64
N GLU A 134 -8.24 6.26 10.20
CA GLU A 134 -8.98 7.26 9.41
C GLU A 134 -8.07 8.03 8.45
N TYR A 135 -6.89 8.43 8.93
CA TYR A 135 -5.89 9.13 8.12
C TYR A 135 -5.43 8.30 6.92
N VAL A 136 -5.00 7.06 7.15
CA VAL A 136 -4.55 6.17 6.07
C VAL A 136 -5.72 5.82 5.15
N LYS A 137 -6.95 5.65 5.67
CA LYS A 137 -8.15 5.42 4.85
C LYS A 137 -8.41 6.56 3.88
N ALA A 138 -8.28 7.81 4.31
CA ALA A 138 -8.40 8.97 3.43
C ALA A 138 -7.32 8.94 2.33
N GLY A 139 -6.07 8.63 2.69
CA GLY A 139 -4.98 8.47 1.74
C GLY A 139 -5.19 7.36 0.71
N LEU A 140 -5.68 6.20 1.14
CA LEU A 140 -6.03 5.09 0.25
C LEU A 140 -7.15 5.49 -0.72
N SER A 141 -8.10 6.34 -0.29
CA SER A 141 -9.17 6.85 -1.16
C SER A 141 -8.62 7.76 -2.28
N GLU A 142 -7.56 8.52 -2.01
CA GLU A 142 -6.86 9.31 -3.04
C GLU A 142 -6.16 8.42 -4.08
N LEU A 143 -5.56 7.31 -3.64
CA LEU A 143 -4.97 6.32 -4.55
C LEU A 143 -6.03 5.59 -5.39
N GLU A 144 -7.18 5.25 -4.79
CA GLU A 144 -8.32 4.67 -5.52
C GLU A 144 -8.82 5.63 -6.61
N HIS A 145 -9.00 6.90 -6.27
CA HIS A 145 -9.40 7.93 -7.21
C HIS A 145 -8.38 8.13 -8.33
N TRP A 146 -7.09 8.06 -8.02
CA TRP A 146 -6.04 8.08 -9.04
C TRP A 146 -6.16 6.89 -10.00
N CYS A 147 -6.39 5.67 -9.50
CA CYS A 147 -6.61 4.50 -10.35
C CYS A 147 -7.82 4.69 -11.27
N TYR A 148 -8.93 5.24 -10.76
CA TYR A 148 -10.11 5.56 -11.57
C TYR A 148 -9.77 6.54 -12.71
N LYS A 149 -9.05 7.63 -12.42
CA LYS A 149 -8.60 8.60 -13.42
C LYS A 149 -7.61 8.04 -14.43
N ALA A 150 -6.72 7.14 -14.00
CA ALA A 150 -5.76 6.47 -14.86
C ALA A 150 -6.43 5.43 -15.78
N THR A 151 -7.66 4.99 -15.45
CA THR A 151 -8.48 4.01 -16.18
C THR A 151 -7.86 2.61 -16.24
N ASP A 152 -8.63 1.62 -16.66
CA ASP A 152 -8.15 0.24 -16.85
C ASP A 152 -6.98 0.15 -17.84
N GLU A 153 -6.88 1.10 -18.78
CA GLU A 153 -5.78 1.15 -19.74
C GLU A 153 -4.41 1.25 -19.06
N TYR A 154 -4.28 2.07 -18.00
CA TYR A 154 -2.99 2.36 -17.35
C TYR A 154 -2.89 1.88 -15.91
N ALA A 155 -3.99 1.86 -15.15
CA ALA A 155 -3.99 1.32 -13.79
C ALA A 155 -4.19 -0.20 -13.78
N GLY A 156 -5.06 -0.75 -14.64
CA GLY A 156 -5.45 -2.16 -14.58
C GLY A 156 -5.78 -2.61 -13.16
N SER A 157 -5.19 -3.72 -12.72
CA SER A 157 -5.39 -4.30 -11.38
C SER A 157 -4.54 -3.65 -10.26
N SER A 158 -3.94 -2.48 -10.47
CA SER A 158 -3.08 -1.84 -9.45
C SER A 158 -3.79 -1.64 -8.11
N TRP A 159 -5.09 -1.36 -8.11
CA TRP A 159 -5.86 -1.18 -6.87
C TRP A 159 -5.96 -2.45 -6.00
N ASP A 160 -5.94 -3.62 -6.63
CA ASP A 160 -6.04 -4.91 -5.95
C ASP A 160 -4.76 -5.24 -5.18
N GLU A 161 -3.62 -4.67 -5.58
CA GLU A 161 -2.35 -4.85 -4.88
C GLU A 161 -2.36 -4.25 -3.46
N LEU A 162 -3.26 -3.31 -3.17
CA LEU A 162 -3.42 -2.68 -1.86
C LEU A 162 -4.31 -3.48 -0.89
N LYS A 163 -4.73 -4.70 -1.25
CA LYS A 163 -5.69 -5.51 -0.48
C LYS A 163 -5.34 -5.71 1.00
N HIS A 164 -4.06 -5.92 1.35
CA HIS A 164 -3.66 -6.18 2.74
C HIS A 164 -3.83 -4.92 3.60
N ILE A 165 -3.27 -3.79 3.16
CA ILE A 165 -3.42 -2.53 3.89
C ILE A 165 -4.87 -2.08 3.91
N ARG A 166 -5.64 -2.26 2.82
CA ARG A 166 -7.06 -1.90 2.76
C ARG A 166 -7.89 -2.67 3.79
N GLN A 167 -7.73 -3.99 3.87
CA GLN A 167 -8.45 -4.82 4.86
C GLN A 167 -8.01 -4.47 6.28
N ALA A 168 -6.71 -4.32 6.52
CA ALA A 168 -6.19 -3.94 7.84
C ALA A 168 -6.72 -2.59 8.32
N ILE A 169 -6.67 -1.56 7.47
CA ILE A 169 -7.19 -0.23 7.79
C ILE A 169 -8.71 -0.25 7.92
N GLY A 170 -9.40 -0.99 7.05
CA GLY A 170 -10.84 -1.25 7.16
C GLY A 170 -11.20 -1.79 8.54
N PHE A 171 -10.50 -2.84 8.99
CA PHE A 171 -10.66 -3.41 10.32
C PHE A 171 -10.36 -2.40 11.43
N LEU A 172 -9.28 -1.62 11.33
CA LEU A 172 -8.92 -0.58 12.30
C LEU A 172 -10.01 0.45 12.54
N VAL A 173 -10.76 0.84 11.51
CA VAL A 173 -11.78 1.89 11.61
C VAL A 173 -13.20 1.35 11.86
N ILE A 174 -13.37 0.03 11.99
CA ILE A 174 -14.68 -0.57 12.33
C ILE A 174 -15.08 -0.21 13.76
N HIS A 175 -16.35 0.14 13.94
CA HIS A 175 -16.96 0.31 15.25
C HIS A 175 -17.41 -1.04 15.83
N GLN A 176 -17.52 -1.11 17.16
CA GLN A 176 -17.99 -2.31 17.87
C GLN A 176 -17.12 -3.57 17.63
N LYS A 177 -15.80 -3.40 17.46
CA LYS A 177 -14.83 -4.51 17.39
C LYS A 177 -14.99 -5.58 18.50
N PRO A 178 -15.33 -5.25 19.77
CA PRO A 178 -15.53 -6.26 20.80
C PRO A 178 -16.65 -7.27 20.51
N LYS A 179 -17.60 -6.90 19.65
CA LYS A 179 -18.74 -7.78 19.28
C LYS A 179 -18.44 -8.66 18.08
N LYS A 180 -17.29 -8.48 17.42
CA LYS A 180 -16.92 -9.24 16.23
C LYS A 180 -16.36 -10.60 16.61
N THR A 181 -16.87 -11.64 15.97
CA THR A 181 -16.36 -13.00 16.15
C THR A 181 -15.06 -13.19 15.36
N LEU A 182 -14.29 -14.23 15.70
CA LEU A 182 -13.09 -14.56 14.94
C LEU A 182 -13.42 -14.86 13.48
N ASP A 183 -14.51 -15.59 13.22
CA ASP A 183 -14.97 -15.98 11.89
C ASP A 183 -15.32 -14.77 11.02
N GLU A 184 -16.11 -13.83 11.56
CA GLU A 184 -16.42 -12.56 10.87
C GLU A 184 -15.14 -11.77 10.56
N ILE A 185 -14.17 -11.76 11.47
CA ILE A 185 -12.90 -11.05 11.27
C ILE A 185 -12.07 -11.72 10.17
N SER A 186 -11.91 -13.04 10.22
CA SER A 186 -11.01 -13.77 9.32
C SER A 186 -11.61 -14.02 7.94
N HIS A 187 -12.92 -14.19 7.80
CA HIS A 187 -13.54 -14.60 6.53
C HIS A 187 -14.30 -13.46 5.84
N ASP A 188 -14.95 -12.57 6.60
CA ASP A 188 -15.73 -11.47 6.00
C ASP A 188 -14.94 -10.16 5.90
N LEU A 189 -14.25 -9.78 6.97
CA LEU A 189 -13.58 -8.48 7.04
C LEU A 189 -12.17 -8.51 6.44
N CYS A 190 -11.40 -9.54 6.77
CA CYS A 190 -9.97 -9.62 6.47
C CYS A 190 -9.53 -10.97 5.87
N PRO A 191 -10.19 -11.49 4.81
CA PRO A 191 -9.86 -12.81 4.23
C PRO A 191 -8.45 -12.95 3.65
N VAL A 192 -7.72 -11.85 3.47
CA VAL A 192 -6.35 -11.88 2.95
C VAL A 192 -5.32 -11.92 4.09
N LEU A 193 -5.70 -11.57 5.32
CA LEU A 193 -4.78 -11.49 6.45
C LEU A 193 -4.69 -12.83 7.17
N SER A 194 -3.47 -13.24 7.52
CA SER A 194 -3.27 -14.43 8.35
C SER A 194 -3.70 -14.18 9.80
N ILE A 195 -4.00 -15.25 10.55
CA ILE A 195 -4.31 -15.17 11.99
C ILE A 195 -3.20 -14.45 12.76
N GLN A 196 -1.93 -14.68 12.40
CA GLN A 196 -0.80 -14.00 13.02
C GLN A 196 -0.82 -12.48 12.79
N GLN A 197 -1.16 -12.03 11.58
CA GLN A 197 -1.27 -10.61 11.25
C GLN A 197 -2.45 -9.97 11.98
N LEU A 198 -3.61 -10.64 11.99
CA LEU A 198 -4.80 -10.22 12.74
C LEU A 198 -4.52 -10.09 14.23
N TYR A 199 -3.84 -11.07 14.82
CA TYR A 199 -3.43 -11.03 16.22
C TYR A 199 -2.51 -9.84 16.51
N ARG A 200 -1.49 -9.60 15.68
CA ARG A 200 -0.56 -8.48 15.83
C ARG A 200 -1.29 -7.14 15.78
N ILE A 201 -2.16 -6.93 14.79
CA ILE A 201 -2.94 -5.70 14.65
C ILE A 201 -3.87 -5.51 15.86
N SER A 202 -4.61 -6.55 16.23
CA SER A 202 -5.61 -6.51 17.29
C SER A 202 -5.01 -6.21 18.67
N THR A 203 -3.83 -6.75 18.96
CA THR A 203 -3.13 -6.54 20.24
C THR A 203 -2.40 -5.21 20.32
N MET A 204 -1.98 -4.64 19.18
CA MET A 204 -1.38 -3.31 19.14
C MET A 204 -2.42 -2.17 19.08
N TYR A 205 -3.65 -2.49 18.67
CA TYR A 205 -4.71 -1.51 18.50
C TYR A 205 -5.05 -0.74 19.78
N TRP A 206 -5.28 0.57 19.65
CA TRP A 206 -5.90 1.39 20.69
C TRP A 206 -6.77 2.50 20.07
N ASP A 207 -7.92 2.79 20.68
CA ASP A 207 -8.79 3.87 20.23
C ASP A 207 -8.45 5.18 20.95
N ASP A 208 -7.91 6.14 20.20
CA ASP A 208 -7.47 7.43 20.68
C ASP A 208 -8.50 8.55 20.51
N LYS A 209 -9.67 8.24 19.96
CA LYS A 209 -10.71 9.21 19.59
C LYS A 209 -12.01 8.98 20.36
N TYR A 210 -12.47 7.74 20.45
CA TYR A 210 -13.74 7.38 21.10
C TYR A 210 -13.58 6.51 22.35
N GLY A 211 -12.35 6.07 22.65
CA GLY A 211 -12.07 5.21 23.80
C GLY A 211 -12.73 3.83 23.71
N THR A 212 -13.04 3.34 22.50
CA THR A 212 -13.57 2.00 22.30
C THR A 212 -12.49 0.93 22.49
N HIS A 213 -12.93 -0.26 22.88
CA HIS A 213 -12.05 -1.40 23.10
C HIS A 213 -11.68 -2.07 21.76
N SER A 214 -10.57 -2.81 21.77
CA SER A 214 -10.19 -3.72 20.68
C SER A 214 -11.16 -4.91 20.59
N VAL A 215 -10.82 -5.94 19.81
CA VAL A 215 -11.56 -7.22 19.80
C VAL A 215 -11.60 -7.85 21.19
N SER A 216 -12.55 -8.76 21.42
CA SER A 216 -12.74 -9.39 22.73
C SER A 216 -11.51 -10.24 23.14
N PRO A 217 -11.26 -10.38 24.45
CA PRO A 217 -10.18 -11.25 24.96
C PRO A 217 -10.28 -12.69 24.45
N ASP A 218 -11.51 -13.21 24.30
CA ASP A 218 -11.75 -14.58 23.80
C ASP A 218 -11.28 -14.74 22.35
N VAL A 219 -11.52 -13.73 21.49
CA VAL A 219 -11.02 -13.74 20.11
C VAL A 219 -9.50 -13.72 20.08
N ILE A 220 -8.84 -12.91 20.93
CA ILE A 220 -7.38 -12.88 21.05
C ILE A 220 -6.82 -14.23 21.53
N ALA A 221 -7.49 -14.89 22.48
CA ALA A 221 -7.11 -16.19 22.98
C ALA A 221 -7.23 -17.26 21.87
N ASN A 222 -8.33 -17.28 21.13
CA ASN A 222 -8.54 -18.19 20.01
C ASN A 222 -7.49 -18.00 18.90
N MET A 223 -7.16 -16.75 18.55
CA MET A 223 -6.09 -16.47 17.60
C MET A 223 -4.74 -17.04 18.06
N ARG A 224 -4.44 -16.97 19.37
CA ARG A 224 -3.18 -17.51 19.93
C ARG A 224 -3.11 -19.04 19.81
N VAL A 225 -4.21 -19.74 20.06
CA VAL A 225 -4.29 -21.20 19.94
C VAL A 225 -4.04 -21.63 18.50
N LEU A 226 -4.73 -21.02 17.54
CA LEU A 226 -4.56 -21.34 16.11
C LEU A 226 -3.13 -21.09 15.62
N MET A 227 -2.47 -20.02 16.08
CA MET A 227 -1.07 -19.75 15.74
C MET A 227 -0.10 -20.82 16.26
N THR A 228 -0.37 -21.40 17.44
CA THR A 228 0.45 -22.49 17.99
C THR A 228 0.20 -23.82 17.27
N GLU A 229 -1.03 -24.08 16.84
CA GLU A 229 -1.38 -25.28 16.07
C GLU A 229 -0.75 -25.26 14.67
N ASP A 230 -0.80 -24.12 13.96
CA ASP A 230 -0.15 -23.95 12.66
C ASP A 230 1.38 -24.15 12.73
N SER A 231 2.00 -23.68 13.82
CA SER A 231 3.45 -23.82 14.04
C SER A 231 3.84 -25.28 14.29
N ASN A 232 3.03 -26.03 15.04
CA ASN A 232 3.28 -27.44 15.33
C ASN A 232 3.05 -28.33 14.09
N ASN A 233 2.07 -27.99 13.26
CA ASN A 233 1.80 -28.69 12.01
C ASN A 233 2.89 -28.44 10.95
N ALA A 234 3.51 -27.25 10.93
CA ALA A 234 4.61 -26.93 10.02
C ALA A 234 5.95 -27.61 10.38
N VAL A 235 6.13 -28.04 11.63
CA VAL A 235 7.33 -28.75 12.11
C VAL A 235 7.18 -30.28 11.93
N SER A 236 5.95 -30.76 11.74
CA SER A 236 5.61 -32.19 11.65
C SER A 236 5.47 -32.73 10.22
N ASN A 237 5.70 -31.89 9.20
CA ASN A 237 5.70 -32.22 7.77
C ASN A 237 7.05 -31.85 7.13
#